data_AF-A0A1H9PRL0-F1
#
_entry.id   AF-A0A1H9PRL0-F1
#
_cell.length_a   1.000
_cell.length_b   1.000
_cell.length_c   1.000
_cell.angle_alpha   90.00
_cell.angle_beta   90.00
_cell.angle_gamma   90.00
#
_symmetry.space_group_name_H-M   'P 1'
#
loop_
_entity.id
_entity.type
_entity.pdbx_description
1 polymer ?
#
loop_
_entity_poly.entity_id
_entity_poly.type
_entity_poly.pdbx_seq_one_letter_code
_entity_poly.pdbx_strand_id
1 'polypeptide(L)'
;MTNFPNLYVKKGDLYVFLSVFKTKYAISYLQSEEDKKILKEGKVDFYSFSYDSTICTTIDKNAEKSGKGNLQLGVVNPHLEYTEWGWSKDGLGLRYYLNERYGRYEMPNLKNE
;
A
#
# COMPACT_ATOMS: atom_id res chain seq x y z
N MET A 1 6.58 -0.73 3.84
CA MET A 1 5.59 -0.74 2.74
C MET A 1 5.46 -2.18 2.27
N THR A 2 4.46 -2.91 2.74
CA THR A 2 4.13 -4.22 2.18
C THR A 2 3.56 -3.96 0.79
N ASN A 3 4.42 -4.06 -0.22
CA ASN A 3 4.06 -3.80 -1.61
C ASN A 3 3.26 -4.99 -2.14
N PHE A 4 1.98 -5.08 -1.76
CA PHE A 4 1.05 -5.90 -2.53
C PHE A 4 0.97 -5.31 -3.95
N PRO A 5 1.08 -6.14 -4.99
CA PRO A 5 0.96 -5.68 -6.36
C PRO A 5 -0.37 -4.95 -6.54
N ASN A 6 -0.34 -3.74 -7.11
CA ASN A 6 -1.53 -3.00 -7.49
C ASN A 6 -2.29 -3.80 -8.57
N LEU A 7 -3.22 -4.65 -8.14
CA LEU A 7 -4.12 -5.42 -8.99
C LEU A 7 -5.52 -4.81 -8.90
N TYR A 8 -5.68 -3.54 -9.27
CA TYR A 8 -7.01 -2.93 -9.36
C TYR A 8 -7.10 -2.00 -10.58
N VAL A 9 -8.22 -2.11 -11.27
CA VAL A 9 -8.49 -1.49 -12.57
C VAL A 9 -8.95 -0.05 -12.36
N LYS A 10 -8.16 0.93 -12.81
CA LYS A 10 -8.64 2.30 -13.03
C LYS A 10 -9.13 2.40 -14.47
N LYS A 11 -10.40 2.80 -14.69
CA LYS A 11 -10.95 3.12 -16.03
C LYS A 11 -10.72 2.06 -17.11
N GLY A 12 -10.74 0.77 -16.76
CA GLY A 12 -10.59 -0.32 -17.73
C GLY A 12 -9.16 -0.66 -18.16
N ASP A 13 -8.16 0.09 -17.69
CA ASP A 13 -6.76 -0.16 -18.00
C ASP A 13 -6.01 -0.70 -16.78
N LEU A 14 -5.46 -1.89 -16.97
CA LEU A 14 -4.65 -2.60 -15.99
C LEU A 14 -3.27 -1.92 -15.91
N TYR A 15 -3.12 -0.93 -15.02
CA TYR A 15 -1.81 -0.34 -14.72
C TYR A 15 -1.03 -1.21 -13.75
N VAL A 16 -0.35 -2.21 -14.31
CA VAL A 16 0.43 -3.15 -13.52
C VAL A 16 1.80 -2.55 -13.15
N PHE A 17 2.01 -2.30 -11.87
CA PHE A 17 3.33 -1.99 -11.27
C PHE A 17 4.33 -3.17 -11.40
N LEU A 18 3.93 -4.31 -11.98
CA LEU A 18 4.78 -5.49 -12.21
C LEU A 18 5.97 -5.15 -13.12
N SER A 19 5.90 -4.10 -13.95
CA SER A 19 7.05 -3.65 -14.75
C SER A 19 8.24 -3.23 -13.88
N VAL A 20 8.00 -2.68 -12.68
CA VAL A 20 9.05 -2.23 -11.75
C VAL A 20 9.72 -3.40 -11.02
N PHE A 21 9.01 -4.50 -10.77
CA PHE A 21 9.59 -5.69 -10.14
C PHE A 21 10.44 -6.52 -11.11
N LYS A 22 10.07 -6.56 -12.40
CA LYS A 22 10.84 -7.23 -13.45
C LYS A 22 12.28 -6.70 -13.54
N THR A 23 12.46 -5.38 -13.42
CA THR A 23 13.77 -4.74 -13.59
C THR A 23 14.67 -4.83 -12.35
N LYS A 24 14.09 -4.89 -11.14
CA LYS A 24 14.86 -4.83 -9.90
C LYS A 24 15.14 -6.20 -9.24
N TYR A 25 14.26 -7.19 -9.42
CA TYR A 25 14.33 -8.44 -8.62
C TYR A 25 14.42 -9.74 -9.43
N ALA A 26 14.66 -9.69 -10.75
CA ALA A 26 14.71 -10.88 -11.61
C ALA A 26 13.48 -11.82 -11.45
N ILE A 27 12.34 -11.25 -11.03
CA ILE A 27 11.07 -11.96 -10.92
C ILE A 27 10.43 -11.94 -12.30
N SER A 28 10.39 -13.09 -12.97
CA SER A 28 9.58 -13.29 -14.16
C SER A 28 8.23 -13.88 -13.77
N TYR A 29 7.15 -13.32 -14.32
CA TYR A 29 5.82 -13.89 -14.24
C TYR A 29 5.32 -14.11 -15.67
N LEU A 30 4.85 -15.31 -15.96
CA LEU A 30 4.19 -15.63 -17.23
C LEU A 30 2.78 -15.05 -17.16
N GLN A 31 2.49 -14.08 -18.00
CA GLN A 31 1.16 -13.51 -18.15
C GLN A 31 0.68 -13.89 -19.54
N SER A 32 -0.16 -14.91 -19.62
CA SER A 32 -0.82 -15.31 -20.86
C SER A 32 -1.83 -14.23 -21.28
N GLU A 33 -2.29 -14.27 -22.54
CA GLU A 33 -3.40 -13.41 -22.98
C GLU A 33 -4.69 -13.72 -22.21
N GLU A 34 -4.87 -14.97 -21.77
CA GLU A 34 -6.01 -15.37 -20.93
C GLU A 34 -5.93 -14.71 -19.54
N ASP A 35 -4.75 -14.66 -18.92
CA ASP A 35 -4.57 -13.97 -17.62
C ASP A 35 -4.90 -12.47 -17.74
N LYS A 36 -4.50 -11.83 -18.84
CA LYS A 36 -4.86 -10.43 -19.10
C LYS A 36 -6.36 -10.24 -19.22
N LYS A 37 -7.03 -11.16 -19.91
CA LYS A 37 -8.49 -11.14 -20.09
C LYS A 37 -9.21 -11.31 -18.76
N ILE A 38 -8.86 -12.34 -17.98
CA ILE A 38 -9.43 -12.61 -16.66
C ILE A 38 -9.25 -11.40 -15.73
N LEU A 39 -8.05 -10.80 -15.68
CA LEU A 39 -7.78 -9.64 -14.84
C LEU A 39 -8.54 -8.38 -15.29
N LYS A 40 -8.80 -8.23 -16.59
CA LYS A 40 -9.59 -7.11 -17.12
C LYS A 40 -11.09 -7.27 -16.81
N GLU A 41 -11.58 -8.50 -16.82
CA GLU A 41 -12.97 -8.85 -16.53
C GLU A 41 -13.27 -8.85 -15.02
N GLY A 42 -12.31 -9.26 -14.18
CA GLY A 42 -12.42 -9.33 -12.72
C GLY A 42 -12.37 -7.98 -12.01
N LYS A 43 -13.33 -7.10 -12.30
CA LYS A 43 -13.47 -5.80 -11.61
C LYS A 43 -14.20 -5.98 -10.27
N VAL A 44 -13.75 -5.25 -9.26
CA VAL A 44 -14.39 -5.20 -7.94
C VAL A 44 -15.28 -3.96 -7.81
N ASP A 45 -16.26 -4.00 -6.91
CA ASP A 45 -17.19 -2.88 -6.70
C ASP A 45 -16.67 -1.83 -5.70
N PHE A 46 -15.73 -2.21 -4.83
CA PHE A 46 -15.13 -1.34 -3.83
C PHE A 46 -13.68 -1.75 -3.55
N TYR A 47 -12.91 -0.80 -3.02
CA TYR A 47 -11.55 -1.04 -2.58
C TYR A 47 -11.54 -1.31 -1.07
N SER A 48 -11.27 -2.55 -0.68
CA SER A 48 -11.09 -2.92 0.73
C SER A 48 -9.64 -2.77 1.18
N PHE A 49 -9.46 -2.36 2.43
CA PHE A 49 -8.13 -2.22 3.02
C PHE A 49 -8.17 -2.39 4.55
N SER A 50 -7.02 -2.75 5.10
CA SER A 50 -6.74 -2.67 6.54
C SER A 50 -5.85 -1.45 6.79
N TYR A 51 -6.11 -0.71 7.87
CA TYR A 51 -5.27 0.42 8.27
C TYR A 51 -5.02 0.40 9.77
N ASP A 52 -3.78 0.10 10.14
CA ASP A 52 -3.32 0.10 11.52
C ASP A 52 -2.48 1.34 11.87
N SER A 53 -1.58 1.75 10.96
CA SER A 53 -0.59 2.79 11.23
C SER A 53 -0.04 3.45 9.97
N THR A 54 0.46 4.68 10.14
CA THR A 54 1.26 5.41 9.13
C THR A 54 2.76 5.14 9.34
N ILE A 55 3.47 4.96 8.23
CA ILE A 55 4.93 4.82 8.20
C ILE A 55 5.58 6.15 7.82
N CYS A 56 6.59 6.58 8.60
CA CYS A 56 7.48 7.67 8.23
C CYS A 56 8.81 7.15 7.68
N THR A 57 9.38 7.84 6.69
CA THR A 57 10.66 7.50 6.07
C THR A 57 11.55 8.73 5.98
N THR A 58 12.87 8.51 5.97
CA THR A 58 13.88 9.58 5.88
C THR A 58 15.14 9.06 5.20
N ILE A 59 15.94 9.98 4.67
CA ILE A 59 17.28 9.71 4.15
C ILE A 59 18.35 9.72 5.26
N ASP A 60 18.02 10.26 6.44
CA ASP A 60 18.92 10.25 7.59
C ASP A 60 19.09 8.83 8.14
N LYS A 61 20.33 8.35 8.12
CA LYS A 61 20.68 7.00 8.57
C LYS A 61 20.61 6.86 10.10
N ASN A 62 20.74 7.96 10.83
CA ASN A 62 20.80 7.99 12.30
C ASN A 62 19.43 8.20 12.97
N ALA A 63 18.38 8.45 12.17
CA ALA A 63 17.05 8.65 12.71
C ALA A 63 16.51 7.42 13.44
N GLU A 64 15.85 7.68 14.58
CA GLU A 64 15.22 6.67 15.43
C GLU A 64 14.22 5.82 14.65
N LYS A 65 14.31 4.49 14.81
CA LYS A 65 13.47 3.56 14.07
C LYS A 65 12.15 3.31 14.79
N SER A 66 11.06 3.28 14.02
CA SER A 66 9.73 2.92 14.52
C SER A 66 9.48 1.41 14.41
N GLY A 67 8.67 0.88 15.33
CA GLY A 67 8.36 -0.55 15.45
C GLY A 67 9.27 -1.26 16.46
N LYS A 68 8.93 -2.51 16.80
CA LYS A 68 9.66 -3.33 17.77
C LYS A 68 9.97 -4.73 17.23
N GLY A 69 11.05 -5.33 17.73
CA GLY A 69 11.49 -6.66 17.32
C GLY A 69 11.86 -6.72 15.84
N ASN A 70 11.34 -7.71 15.12
CA ASN A 70 11.61 -7.91 13.69
C ASN A 70 10.77 -7.00 12.77
N LEU A 71 9.85 -6.21 13.32
CA LEU A 71 8.97 -5.32 12.57
C LEU A 71 9.49 -3.89 12.65
N GLN A 72 10.46 -3.56 11.79
CA GLN A 72 10.87 -2.18 11.59
C GLN A 72 9.96 -1.52 10.56
N LEU A 73 9.12 -0.58 11.00
CA LEU A 73 8.10 0.04 10.16
C LEU A 73 8.61 1.29 9.45
N GLY A 74 9.70 1.90 9.91
CA GLY A 74 10.25 3.13 9.34
C GLY A 74 11.06 3.91 10.37
N VAL A 75 10.84 5.22 10.44
CA VAL A 75 11.35 6.08 11.52
C VAL A 75 10.23 6.64 12.39
N VAL A 76 10.57 7.05 13.61
CA VAL A 76 9.62 7.71 14.52
C VAL A 76 9.26 9.08 13.97
N ASN A 77 7.95 9.35 13.91
CA ASN A 77 7.41 10.68 13.66
C ASN A 77 7.15 11.33 15.03
N PRO A 78 7.89 12.39 15.41
CA PRO A 78 7.76 13.01 16.73
C PRO A 78 6.40 13.68 16.96
N HIS A 79 5.57 13.79 15.93
CA HIS A 79 4.23 14.38 16.00
C HIS A 79 3.11 13.34 16.24
N LEU A 80 3.44 12.06 16.35
CA LEU A 80 2.47 10.99 16.53
C LEU A 80 2.70 10.25 17.85
N GLU A 81 1.62 9.79 18.45
CA GLU A 81 1.67 8.82 19.54
C GLU A 81 1.85 7.41 19.02
N TYR A 82 2.38 6.52 19.86
CA TYR A 82 2.66 5.14 19.50
C TYR A 82 2.04 4.16 20.50
N THR A 83 1.68 2.97 20.02
CA THR A 83 1.31 1.84 20.87
C THR A 83 2.55 1.21 21.52
N GLU A 84 2.35 0.34 22.50
CA GLU A 84 3.45 -0.45 23.09
C GLU A 84 4.20 -1.31 22.06
N TRP A 85 3.55 -1.62 20.94
CA TRP A 85 4.12 -2.38 19.82
C TRP A 85 4.80 -1.49 18.77
N GLY A 86 4.85 -0.18 18.99
CA GLY A 86 5.51 0.79 18.11
C GLY A 86 4.71 1.11 16.84
N TRP A 87 3.39 0.94 16.86
CA TRP A 87 2.50 1.36 15.78
C TRP A 87 2.04 2.79 16.02
N SER A 88 2.08 3.63 15.00
CA SER A 88 1.63 5.01 15.11
C SER A 88 0.11 5.09 15.21
N LYS A 89 -0.37 5.92 16.14
CA LYS A 89 -1.79 6.25 16.29
C LYS A 89 -2.08 7.49 15.45
N ASP A 90 -2.53 7.29 14.21
CA ASP A 90 -2.69 8.37 13.24
C ASP A 90 -4.05 8.34 12.53
N GLY A 91 -5.01 9.08 13.09
CA GLY A 91 -6.34 9.24 12.49
C GLY A 91 -6.35 10.17 11.27
N LEU A 92 -5.43 11.12 11.18
CA LEU A 92 -5.33 12.02 10.01
C LEU A 92 -4.72 11.29 8.81
N GLY A 93 -3.76 10.40 9.04
CA GLY A 93 -3.21 9.51 8.04
C GLY A 93 -4.27 8.62 7.40
N LEU A 94 -5.25 8.12 8.17
CA LEU A 94 -6.38 7.35 7.61
C LEU A 94 -7.21 8.21 6.65
N ARG A 95 -7.53 9.45 7.05
CA ARG A 95 -8.25 10.39 6.19
C ARG A 95 -7.47 10.69 4.91
N TYR A 96 -6.16 10.92 5.03
CA TYR A 96 -5.28 11.15 3.89
C TYR A 96 -5.27 9.94 2.95
N TYR A 97 -5.12 8.73 3.51
CA TYR A 97 -5.15 7.48 2.76
C TYR A 97 -6.45 7.30 1.98
N LEU A 98 -7.60 7.52 2.63
CA LEU A 98 -8.92 7.43 1.99
C LEU A 98 -9.05 8.40 0.80
N ASN A 99 -8.60 9.63 0.98
CA ASN A 99 -8.61 10.65 -0.09
C ASN A 99 -7.70 10.24 -1.25
N GLU A 100 -6.49 9.75 -0.97
CA GLU A 100 -5.54 9.30 -1.99
C GLU A 100 -6.06 8.09 -2.78
N ARG A 101 -6.68 7.12 -2.10
CA ARG A 101 -7.27 5.95 -2.77
C ARG A 101 -8.46 6.34 -3.61
N TYR A 102 -9.35 7.18 -3.10
CA TYR A 102 -10.49 7.66 -3.86
C TYR A 102 -10.06 8.52 -5.06
N GLY A 103 -9.16 9.48 -4.87
CA GLY A 103 -8.64 10.31 -5.98
C GLY A 103 -7.91 9.48 -7.04
N ARG A 104 -7.34 8.34 -6.66
CA ARG A 104 -6.70 7.42 -7.61
C ARG A 104 -7.72 6.58 -8.37
N TYR A 105 -8.66 5.92 -7.70
CA TYR A 105 -9.50 4.89 -8.31
C TYR A 105 -10.94 5.32 -8.58
N GLU A 106 -11.41 6.39 -7.94
CA GLU A 106 -12.79 6.88 -7.98
C GLU A 106 -13.82 5.81 -7.55
N MET A 107 -13.39 4.89 -6.67
CA MET A 107 -14.19 3.77 -6.16
C MET A 107 -14.48 3.93 -4.67
N PRO A 108 -15.63 3.45 -4.18
CA PRO A 108 -15.92 3.41 -2.76
C PRO A 108 -14.82 2.68 -1.97
N ASN A 109 -14.47 3.23 -0.80
CA ASN A 109 -13.50 2.63 0.11
C ASN A 109 -14.24 1.88 1.22
N LEU A 110 -13.80 0.66 1.54
CA LEU A 110 -14.30 -0.11 2.68
C LEU A 110 -13.14 -0.45 3.62
N LYS A 111 -13.15 0.11 4.85
CA LYS A 111 -12.22 -0.34 5.89
C LYS A 111 -12.70 -1.69 6.40
N ASN A 112 -11.88 -2.72 6.24
CA ASN A 112 -12.17 -4.05 6.75
C ASN A 112 -11.69 -4.20 8.20
N GLU A 113 -10.48 -3.71 8.48
CA GLU A 113 -9.79 -3.83 9.77
C GLU A 113 -9.08 -2.53 10.16
#